data_AF-A0A5V7ZFQ4-F1
#
_entry.id   AF-A0A5V7ZFQ4-F1
#
_cell.length_a   1.000
_cell.length_b   1.000
_cell.length_c   1.000
_cell.angle_alpha   90.00
_cell.angle_beta   90.00
_cell.angle_gamma   90.00
#
_symmetry.space_group_name_H-M   'P 1'
#
loop_
_entity.id
_entity.type
_entity.pdbx_description
1 polymer ?
#
loop_
_entity_poly.entity_id
_entity_poly.type
_entity_poly.pdbx_seq_one_letter_code
_entity_poly.pdbx_strand_id
1 'polypeptide(L)'
;MKLSQLEAGMTVWSLFRTKMGNTTIKTVTLHSVVIQEVYDNHVIASWNRNAPRRFGETAISSWKKDKPLLIRDRSGSVRLATREEKSRILESK
;
A
#
# COMPACT_ATOMS: atom_id res chain seq x y z
N MET A 1 -9.53 0.21 -2.99
CA MET A 1 -9.83 -1.12 -3.52
C MET A 1 -11.26 -1.51 -3.15
N LYS A 2 -11.89 -2.42 -3.89
CA LYS A 2 -13.16 -3.05 -3.49
C LYS A 2 -12.91 -4.49 -3.04
N LEU A 3 -13.74 -5.01 -2.14
CA LEU A 3 -13.61 -6.38 -1.63
C LEU A 3 -13.78 -7.42 -2.75
N SER A 4 -14.68 -7.18 -3.70
CA SER A 4 -14.91 -8.04 -4.88
C SER A 4 -13.71 -8.20 -5.83
N GLN A 5 -12.64 -7.44 -5.63
CA GLN A 5 -11.40 -7.54 -6.43
C GLN A 5 -10.28 -8.30 -5.70
N LEU A 6 -10.56 -8.78 -4.48
CA LEU A 6 -9.60 -9.49 -3.65
C LEU A 6 -9.84 -10.99 -3.76
N GLU A 7 -8.74 -11.72 -3.82
CA GLU A 7 -8.70 -13.18 -3.86
C GLU A 7 -7.71 -13.68 -2.81
N ALA A 8 -7.94 -14.87 -2.27
CA ALA A 8 -6.99 -15.53 -1.37
C ALA A 8 -5.63 -15.74 -2.07
N GLY A 9 -4.54 -15.50 -1.36
CA GLY A 9 -3.18 -15.54 -1.89
C GLY A 9 -2.72 -14.26 -2.61
N MET A 10 -3.63 -13.31 -2.87
CA MET A 10 -3.28 -12.04 -3.51
C MET A 10 -2.40 -11.18 -2.58
N THR A 11 -1.34 -10.59 -3.15
CA THR A 11 -0.56 -9.55 -2.46
C THR A 11 -1.02 -8.17 -2.92
N VAL A 12 -1.44 -7.36 -1.97
CA VAL A 12 -1.86 -5.97 -2.17
C VAL A 12 -1.01 -5.03 -1.32
N TRP A 13 -1.15 -3.74 -1.53
CA TRP A 13 -0.29 -2.74 -0.91
C TRP A 13 -1.10 -1.70 -0.15
N SER A 14 -0.82 -1.59 1.14
CA SER A 14 -1.42 -0.60 2.02
C SER A 14 -0.51 0.62 2.12
N LEU A 15 -1.07 1.80 1.89
CA LEU A 15 -0.33 3.06 1.82
C LEU A 15 -0.83 4.02 2.89
N PHE A 16 0.09 4.55 3.70
CA PHE A 16 -0.22 5.52 4.74
C PHE A 16 0.64 6.77 4.58
N ARG A 17 0.06 7.93 4.88
CA ARG A 17 0.81 9.17 5.05
C ARG A 17 1.03 9.40 6.53
N THR A 18 2.28 9.64 6.91
CA THR A 18 2.67 9.89 8.30
C THR A 18 3.65 11.06 8.37
N LYS A 19 3.87 11.60 9.57
CA LYS A 19 4.98 12.51 9.83
C LYS A 19 6.26 11.70 10.03
N MET A 20 7.38 12.26 9.61
CA MET A 20 8.69 11.66 9.87
C MET A 20 9.10 11.96 11.32
N GLY A 21 8.75 11.07 12.25
CA GLY A 21 8.98 11.29 13.68
C GLY A 21 8.28 12.55 14.19
N ASN A 22 9.00 13.37 14.96
CA ASN A 22 8.50 14.63 15.51
C ASN A 22 8.63 15.83 14.55
N THR A 23 8.84 15.60 13.25
CA THR A 23 8.99 16.70 12.28
C THR A 23 7.65 17.09 11.64
N THR A 24 7.64 18.22 10.93
CA THR A 24 6.50 18.61 10.06
C THR A 24 6.55 17.93 8.69
N ILE A 25 7.64 17.23 8.37
CA ILE A 25 7.85 16.59 7.07
C ILE A 25 6.92 15.39 6.96
N LYS A 26 6.07 15.38 5.93
CA LYS A 26 5.18 14.26 5.61
C LYS A 26 5.93 13.25 4.74
N THR A 27 5.73 11.97 5.04
CA THR A 27 6.27 10.85 4.28
C THR A 27 5.20 9.80 4.03
N VAL A 28 5.41 8.97 3.02
CA VAL A 28 4.55 7.84 2.68
C VAL A 28 5.21 6.55 3.12
N THR A 29 4.47 5.73 3.87
CA THR A 29 4.87 4.38 4.24
C THR A 29 4.04 3.37 3.46
N LEU A 30 4.72 2.35 2.93
CA LEU A 30 4.12 1.30 2.14
C LEU A 30 4.32 -0.05 2.83
N HIS A 31 3.23 -0.79 3.02
CA HIS A 31 3.24 -2.11 3.61
C HIS A 31 2.58 -3.12 2.68
N SER A 32 3.20 -4.29 2.53
CA SER A 32 2.59 -5.42 1.83
C SER A 32 1.49 -6.03 2.69
N VAL A 33 0.40 -6.42 2.04
CA VAL A 33 -0.73 -7.10 2.67
C VAL A 33 -1.01 -8.37 1.88
N VAL A 34 -0.90 -9.52 2.51
CA VAL A 34 -1.17 -10.82 1.88
C VAL A 34 -2.55 -11.27 2.34
N ILE A 35 -3.47 -11.40 1.39
CA ILE A 35 -4.82 -11.90 1.65
C ILE A 35 -4.74 -13.40 1.86
N GLN A 36 -5.31 -13.89 2.96
CA GLN A 36 -5.37 -15.32 3.25
C GLN A 36 -6.76 -15.87 2.96
N GLU A 37 -7.79 -15.16 3.41
CA GLU A 37 -9.18 -15.57 3.26
C GLU A 37 -10.04 -14.36 2.91
N VAL A 38 -11.07 -14.59 2.10
CA VAL A 38 -12.04 -13.58 1.66
C VAL A 38 -13.43 -14.03 2.08
N TYR A 39 -14.16 -13.14 2.74
CA TYR A 39 -15.54 -13.32 3.18
C TYR A 39 -16.40 -12.19 2.61
N ASP A 40 -17.72 -12.33 2.66
CA ASP A 40 -18.67 -11.38 2.05
C ASP A 40 -18.49 -9.93 2.51
N ASN A 41 -18.10 -9.71 3.78
CA ASN A 41 -17.99 -8.38 4.39
C ASN A 41 -16.58 -8.02 4.89
N HIS A 42 -15.63 -8.95 4.84
CA HIS A 42 -14.27 -8.71 5.34
C HIS A 42 -13.26 -9.65 4.72
N VAL A 43 -11.98 -9.36 4.94
CA VAL A 43 -10.88 -10.27 4.60
C VAL A 43 -10.02 -10.54 5.83
N ILE A 44 -9.45 -11.74 5.89
CA ILE A 44 -8.35 -12.06 6.81
C ILE A 44 -7.06 -11.89 6.02
N ALA A 45 -6.18 -11.01 6.50
CA ALA A 45 -4.93 -10.71 5.82
C ALA A 45 -3.77 -10.52 6.79
N SER A 46 -2.56 -10.89 6.34
CA SER A 46 -1.32 -10.56 7.03
C SER A 46 -0.82 -9.21 6.55
N TRP A 47 -0.72 -8.24 7.46
CA TRP A 47 -0.23 -6.90 7.15
C TRP A 47 1.22 -6.75 7.60
N ASN A 48 2.11 -6.41 6.66
CA ASN A 48 3.54 -6.25 6.89
C ASN A 48 4.20 -7.47 7.57
N ARG A 49 3.80 -8.70 7.17
CA ARG A 49 4.24 -9.97 7.76
C ARG A 49 3.86 -10.20 9.23
N ASN A 50 2.96 -9.38 9.78
CA ASN A 50 2.39 -9.64 11.10
C ASN A 50 1.35 -10.77 11.06
N ALA A 51 0.93 -11.24 12.23
CA ALA A 51 -0.14 -12.21 12.36
C ALA A 51 -1.41 -11.76 11.59
N PRO A 52 -2.12 -12.70 10.94
CA PRO A 52 -3.31 -12.38 10.18
C PRO A 52 -4.40 -11.76 11.07
N ARG A 53 -5.07 -10.73 10.54
CA ARG A 53 -6.17 -10.07 11.22
C ARG A 53 -7.30 -9.73 10.27
N ARG A 54 -8.48 -9.50 10.83
CA ARG A 54 -9.68 -9.08 10.11
C ARG A 54 -9.56 -7.63 9.64
N PHE A 55 -9.89 -7.39 8.38
CA PHE A 55 -10.01 -6.06 7.77
C PHE A 55 -11.36 -5.91 7.07
N GLY A 56 -12.11 -4.87 7.42
CA GLY A 56 -13.35 -4.50 6.73
C GLY A 56 -13.11 -3.60 5.52
N GLU A 57 -14.18 -3.30 4.79
CA GLU A 57 -14.15 -2.52 3.55
C GLU A 57 -13.49 -1.14 3.69
N THR A 58 -13.71 -0.45 4.81
CA THR A 58 -13.13 0.87 5.07
C THR A 58 -11.61 0.84 5.04
N ALA A 59 -10.99 -0.19 5.62
CA ALA A 59 -9.54 -0.38 5.59
C ALA A 59 -9.06 -0.73 4.17
N ILE A 60 -9.76 -1.66 3.50
CA ILE A 60 -9.46 -2.15 2.15
C ILE A 60 -9.56 -1.03 1.10
N SER A 61 -10.42 -0.04 1.31
CA SER A 61 -10.64 1.08 0.39
C SER A 61 -9.35 1.82 0.03
N SER A 62 -8.40 1.89 0.97
CA SER A 62 -7.11 2.56 0.80
C SER A 62 -6.04 1.73 0.09
N TRP A 63 -6.24 0.41 -0.02
CA TRP A 63 -5.25 -0.51 -0.59
C TRP A 63 -5.15 -0.38 -2.11
N LYS A 64 -3.98 -0.77 -2.62
CA LYS A 64 -3.61 -0.78 -4.04
C LYS A 64 -3.30 -2.20 -4.48
N LYS A 65 -3.74 -2.56 -5.68
CA LYS A 65 -3.44 -3.84 -6.33
C LYS A 65 -1.94 -3.97 -6.56
N ASP A 66 -1.41 -3.05 -7.35
CA ASP A 66 0.00 -3.06 -7.74
C ASP A 66 0.84 -2.23 -6.77
N LYS A 67 2.12 -2.60 -6.67
CA LYS A 67 3.08 -1.87 -5.84
C LYS A 67 3.26 -0.45 -6.40
N PRO A 68 2.88 0.60 -5.66
CA PRO A 68 3.10 1.96 -6.14
C PRO A 68 4.59 2.27 -6.21
N LEU A 69 4.99 3.00 -7.27
CA LEU A 69 6.32 3.55 -7.40
C LEU A 69 6.49 4.74 -6.45
N LEU A 70 7.58 4.69 -5.67
CA LEU A 70 7.92 5.68 -4.68
C LEU A 70 9.22 6.38 -5.07
N ILE A 71 9.26 7.69 -4.87
CA ILE A 71 10.44 8.53 -5.06
C ILE A 71 10.91 8.94 -3.67
N ARG A 72 12.22 8.79 -3.41
CA ARG A 72 12.85 9.23 -2.18
C ARG A 72 13.50 10.58 -2.42
N ASP A 73 13.16 11.55 -1.58
CA ASP A 73 13.76 12.88 -1.62
C ASP A 73 15.09 12.88 -0.85
N ARG A 74 15.90 13.93 -1.04
CA ARG A 74 17.24 14.05 -0.41
C ARG A 74 17.21 14.04 1.12
N SER A 75 16.13 14.53 1.72
CA SER A 75 15.90 14.53 3.17
C SER A 75 15.50 13.15 3.72
N GLY A 76 15.40 12.14 2.86
CA GLY A 76 14.98 10.79 3.22
C GLY A 76 13.47 10.58 3.24
N SER A 77 12.66 11.64 3.08
CA SER A 77 11.21 11.52 2.89
C SER A 77 10.87 10.77 1.62
N VAL A 78 9.71 10.11 1.62
CA VAL A 78 9.24 9.31 0.49
C VAL A 78 7.88 9.81 0.06
N ARG A 79 7.68 9.92 -1.26
CA ARG A 79 6.42 10.30 -1.88
C ARG A 79 6.05 9.37 -3.02
N LEU A 80 4.78 9.43 -3.43
CA LEU A 80 4.33 8.78 -4.65
C LEU A 80 4.98 9.43 -5.88
N ALA A 81 5.39 8.61 -6.85
CA ALA A 81 5.85 9.09 -8.14
C ALA A 81 4.71 9.77 -8.92
N THR A 82 5.02 10.87 -9.60
CA THR A 82 4.11 11.55 -10.53
C THR A 82 3.90 10.71 -11.79
N ARG A 83 2.93 11.08 -12.62
CA ARG A 83 2.67 10.35 -13.88
C ARG A 83 3.89 10.32 -14.79
N GLU A 84 4.55 11.46 -14.96
CA GLU A 84 5.75 11.61 -15.78
C GLU A 84 6.94 10.82 -15.24
N GLU A 85 7.13 10.81 -13.92
CA GLU A 85 8.17 10.01 -13.27
C GLU A 85 7.94 8.52 -13.47
N LYS A 86 6.68 8.06 -13.38
CA LYS A 86 6.34 6.64 -13.63
C LYS A 86 6.63 6.23 -15.07
N SER A 87 6.25 7.06 -16.06
CA SER A 87 6.53 6.79 -17.47
C SER A 87 8.03 6.68 -17.73
N ARG A 88 8.83 7.64 -17.25
CA ARG A 88 10.30 7.61 -17.40
C ARG A 88 10.95 6.39 -16.76
N ILE A 89 10.51 6.00 -15.55
CA ILE A 89 11.04 4.82 -14.87
C ILE A 89 10.66 3.52 -15.61
N LEU A 90 9.47 3.48 -16.22
CA LEU A 90 9.01 2.32 -16.97
C LEU A 90 9.72 2.19 -18.32
N GLU A 91 9.96 3.30 -19.02
CA GLU A 91 10.72 3.33 -20.28
C GLU A 91 12.20 2.99 -20.12
N SER A 92 12.76 3.24 -18.93
CA SER A 92 14.16 2.93 -18.59
C SER A 92 14.39 1.48 -18.16
N LYS A 93 13.35 0.65 -18.09
CA LYS A 93 13.41 -0.77 -17.68
C LYS A 93 13.26 -1.70 -18.87
#